data_AF-A0A651D9F3-F1
#
_entry.id   AF-A0A651D9F3-F1
#
_cell.length_a   1.000
_cell.length_b   1.000
_cell.length_c   1.000
_cell.angle_alpha   90.00
_cell.angle_beta   90.00
_cell.angle_gamma   90.00
#
_symmetry.space_group_name_H-M   'P 1'
#
loop_
_entity.id
_entity.type
_entity.pdbx_description
1 polymer ?
#
loop_
_entity_poly.entity_id
_entity_poly.type
_entity_poly.pdbx_seq_one_letter_code
_entity_poly.pdbx_strand_id
1 'polypeptide(L)'
;MPTMTNSPDSPDHSDAPDPVDTSESELASKASEIPLERLPEGFADRVRSPGTPASPRPAATIILMRPTSGSEQSLEVLLLRRVRSAGFVPGAWVFPGGRVDTGDSAPGLLERLGRSDGSEKASPNPSSHPPEALVAAIREAFEETGILLARDAQGVRAPSAGEDSQMDALRTRLLDGAMSFGEILEHGPWWMDPGAVGYIAHWITPKAEPRRYDTRFFAGAVPEGTSERIHEAEASHSVWLSPVEALKRHSEGELPMIFPTIKTLEALRPFDHPDQVLEHHRDLEIPTILPRLVRTPTGVGIRMPDEEEG
;
A
#
# COMPACT_ATOMS: atom_id res chain seq x y z
N MET A 1 -49.79 60.51 -7.74
CA MET A 1 -48.95 59.33 -8.04
C MET A 1 -48.72 58.59 -6.73
N PRO A 2 -49.30 57.40 -6.53
CA PRO A 2 -49.41 56.75 -5.22
C PRO A 2 -48.27 55.76 -4.93
N THR A 3 -48.04 55.58 -3.61
CA THR A 3 -47.57 54.40 -2.84
C THR A 3 -46.32 53.64 -3.30
N MET A 4 -45.36 53.45 -2.39
CA MET A 4 -44.95 52.12 -1.90
C MET A 4 -44.25 52.20 -0.52
N THR A 5 -44.65 51.24 0.31
CA THR A 5 -44.26 50.94 1.69
C THR A 5 -42.95 50.17 1.77
N ASN A 6 -42.15 50.40 2.81
CA ASN A 6 -40.96 49.62 3.14
C ASN A 6 -41.32 48.56 4.20
N SER A 7 -41.08 47.28 3.89
CA SER A 7 -41.07 46.15 4.84
C SER A 7 -39.63 45.67 5.04
N PRO A 8 -39.22 45.19 6.23
CA PRO A 8 -37.90 44.62 6.44
C PRO A 8 -37.86 43.11 6.11
N ASP A 9 -36.84 42.70 5.36
CA ASP A 9 -36.50 41.30 5.07
C ASP A 9 -36.02 40.58 6.34
N SER A 10 -36.50 39.34 6.52
CA SER A 10 -35.98 38.35 7.47
C SER A 10 -35.11 37.35 6.70
N PRO A 11 -33.95 36.88 7.21
CA PRO A 11 -33.26 35.74 6.63
C PRO A 11 -33.77 34.45 7.30
N ASP A 12 -34.36 33.56 6.51
CA ASP A 12 -34.57 32.16 6.88
C ASP A 12 -33.80 31.29 5.88
N HIS A 13 -32.58 30.91 6.24
CA HIS A 13 -31.83 29.85 5.57
C HIS A 13 -31.76 28.67 6.53
N SER A 14 -32.69 27.74 6.36
CA SER A 14 -32.58 26.39 6.89
C SER A 14 -31.64 25.59 5.98
N ASP A 15 -30.42 25.36 6.44
CA ASP A 15 -29.52 24.35 5.87
C ASP A 15 -30.06 22.97 6.23
N ALA A 16 -30.76 22.34 5.30
CA ALA A 16 -30.91 20.89 5.30
C ALA A 16 -29.67 20.29 4.60
N PRO A 17 -29.02 19.26 5.18
CA PRO A 17 -27.91 18.60 4.50
C PRO A 17 -28.40 17.93 3.21
N ASP A 18 -27.64 18.10 2.13
CA ASP A 18 -27.90 17.45 0.86
C ASP A 18 -28.01 15.92 1.03
N PRO A 19 -28.94 15.25 0.34
CA PRO A 19 -29.05 13.80 0.39
C PRO A 19 -27.75 13.18 -0.15
N VAL A 20 -27.15 12.32 0.66
CA VAL A 20 -26.02 11.45 0.27
C VAL A 20 -26.36 10.79 -1.07
N ASP A 21 -25.56 11.04 -2.09
CA ASP A 21 -25.75 10.48 -3.42
C ASP A 21 -25.64 8.96 -3.36
N THR A 22 -26.80 8.30 -3.28
CA THR A 22 -26.92 6.85 -3.20
C THR A 22 -26.32 6.15 -4.43
N SER A 23 -26.18 6.85 -5.57
CA SER A 23 -25.67 6.27 -6.81
C SER A 23 -24.17 5.99 -6.78
N GLU A 24 -23.35 6.87 -6.18
CA GLU A 24 -21.92 6.64 -5.98
C GLU A 24 -21.65 5.51 -4.98
N SER A 25 -22.46 5.42 -3.92
CA SER A 25 -22.36 4.35 -2.92
C SER A 25 -22.71 2.97 -3.49
N GLU A 26 -23.73 2.90 -4.36
CA GLU A 26 -24.11 1.65 -5.04
C GLU A 26 -23.07 1.24 -6.09
N LEU A 27 -22.49 2.19 -6.82
CA LEU A 27 -21.40 1.94 -7.79
C LEU A 27 -20.12 1.46 -7.09
N ALA A 28 -19.75 2.07 -5.95
CA ALA A 28 -18.64 1.62 -5.11
C ALA A 28 -18.87 0.22 -4.52
N SER A 29 -20.12 -0.09 -4.14
CA SER A 29 -20.50 -1.43 -3.66
C SER A 29 -20.40 -2.49 -4.76
N LYS A 30 -20.79 -2.15 -6.01
CA LYS A 30 -20.68 -3.04 -7.18
C LYS A 30 -19.23 -3.24 -7.63
N ALA A 31 -18.38 -2.22 -7.49
CA ALA A 31 -16.95 -2.31 -7.82
C ALA A 31 -16.17 -3.22 -6.86
N SER A 32 -16.66 -3.42 -5.64
CA SER A 32 -16.03 -4.26 -4.61
C SER A 32 -16.62 -5.66 -4.52
N GLU A 33 -17.57 -6.01 -5.40
CA GLU A 33 -18.19 -7.33 -5.45
C GLU A 33 -17.51 -8.24 -6.47
N ILE A 34 -17.21 -9.47 -6.08
CA ILE A 34 -16.76 -10.53 -6.99
C ILE A 34 -18.00 -11.34 -7.43
N PRO A 35 -18.36 -11.33 -8.72
CA PRO A 35 -19.52 -12.06 -9.24
C PRO A 35 -19.42 -13.57 -9.01
N LEU A 36 -20.56 -14.24 -8.77
CA LEU A 36 -20.62 -15.69 -8.51
C LEU A 36 -19.86 -16.53 -9.55
N GLU A 37 -19.97 -16.20 -10.83
CA GLU A 37 -19.30 -16.90 -11.94
C GLU A 37 -17.77 -16.81 -11.91
N ARG A 38 -17.21 -15.86 -11.16
CA ARG A 38 -15.76 -15.64 -11.02
C ARG A 38 -15.21 -16.19 -9.70
N LEU A 39 -16.08 -16.69 -8.83
CA LEU A 39 -15.66 -17.24 -7.54
C LEU A 39 -15.05 -18.64 -7.69
N PRO A 40 -14.00 -18.96 -6.92
CA PRO A 40 -13.55 -20.33 -6.78
C PRO A 40 -14.66 -21.23 -6.24
N GLU A 41 -14.64 -22.51 -6.63
CA GLU A 41 -15.60 -23.50 -6.14
C GLU A 41 -15.63 -23.54 -4.60
N GLY A 42 -16.83 -23.55 -4.02
CA GLY A 42 -17.05 -23.55 -2.57
C GLY A 42 -16.64 -22.26 -1.84
N PHE A 43 -16.23 -21.18 -2.52
CA PHE A 43 -15.88 -19.91 -1.87
C PHE A 43 -17.11 -19.23 -1.26
N ALA A 44 -18.21 -19.10 -2.00
CA ALA A 44 -19.44 -18.49 -1.50
C ALA A 44 -20.02 -19.21 -0.26
N ASP A 45 -19.83 -20.53 -0.18
CA ASP A 45 -20.28 -21.33 0.96
C ASP A 45 -19.38 -21.12 2.19
N ARG A 46 -18.06 -20.99 1.99
CA ARG A 46 -17.12 -20.60 3.08
C ARG A 46 -17.40 -19.21 3.63
N VAL A 47 -17.87 -18.28 2.80
CA VAL A 47 -18.32 -16.96 3.27
C VAL A 47 -19.57 -17.07 4.14
N ARG A 48 -20.52 -17.95 3.76
CA ARG A 48 -21.76 -18.17 4.52
C ARG A 48 -21.54 -18.91 5.84
N SER A 49 -20.62 -19.87 5.87
CA SER A 49 -20.35 -20.70 7.04
C SER A 49 -18.85 -20.89 7.20
N PRO A 50 -18.13 -19.85 7.67
CA PRO A 50 -16.70 -19.95 7.87
C PRO A 50 -16.40 -20.99 8.95
N GLY A 51 -15.46 -21.89 8.66
CA GLY A 51 -14.88 -22.77 9.68
C GLY A 51 -14.02 -21.98 10.68
N THR A 52 -13.19 -22.68 11.47
CA THR A 52 -12.22 -21.99 12.33
C THR A 52 -11.24 -21.19 11.46
N PRO A 53 -11.14 -19.86 11.63
CA PRO A 53 -10.25 -19.05 10.79
C PRO A 53 -8.78 -19.43 10.99
N ALA A 54 -8.02 -19.47 9.90
CA ALA A 54 -6.57 -19.63 9.99
C ALA A 54 -5.94 -18.45 10.76
N SER A 55 -4.84 -18.67 11.47
CA SER A 55 -4.09 -17.57 12.09
C SER A 55 -3.43 -16.73 10.99
N PRO A 56 -3.57 -15.40 11.01
CA PRO A 56 -2.95 -14.55 10.00
C PRO A 56 -1.43 -14.49 10.22
N ARG A 57 -0.67 -14.51 9.12
CA ARG A 57 0.79 -14.41 9.14
C ARG A 57 1.23 -12.94 9.02
N PRO A 58 2.20 -12.46 9.81
CA PRO A 58 2.74 -11.12 9.64
C PRO A 58 3.27 -10.89 8.22
N ALA A 59 2.94 -9.73 7.67
CA ALA A 59 3.37 -9.31 6.34
C ALA A 59 3.59 -7.80 6.29
N ALA A 60 4.32 -7.35 5.28
CA ALA A 60 4.57 -5.96 5.03
C ALA A 60 4.42 -5.64 3.54
N THR A 61 3.91 -4.46 3.24
CA THR A 61 3.72 -3.93 1.90
C THR A 61 4.27 -2.52 1.85
N ILE A 62 4.90 -2.14 0.74
CA ILE A 62 5.43 -0.81 0.54
C ILE A 62 4.95 -0.15 -0.74
N ILE A 63 4.33 1.01 -0.60
CA ILE A 63 3.89 1.88 -1.68
C ILE A 63 5.08 2.77 -2.01
N LEU A 64 5.86 2.39 -3.02
CA LEU A 64 6.94 3.25 -3.52
C LEU A 64 6.32 4.41 -4.30
N MET A 65 6.66 5.63 -3.91
CA MET A 65 6.09 6.88 -4.41
C MET A 65 7.20 7.81 -4.90
N ARG A 66 6.97 8.49 -6.02
CA ARG A 66 7.88 9.51 -6.51
C ARG A 66 7.13 10.76 -6.98
N PRO A 67 7.74 11.95 -6.89
CA PRO A 67 7.21 13.10 -7.58
C PRO A 67 7.40 12.95 -9.10
N THR A 68 6.50 13.54 -9.88
CA THR A 68 6.64 13.67 -11.34
C THR A 68 6.38 15.09 -11.77
N SER A 69 7.21 15.60 -12.68
CA SER A 69 7.03 16.90 -13.33
C SER A 69 6.00 16.86 -14.47
N GLY A 70 5.46 15.68 -14.80
CA GLY A 70 4.54 15.48 -15.93
C GLY A 70 3.10 15.16 -15.53
N SER A 71 2.16 15.96 -16.04
CA SER A 71 0.68 15.88 -15.92
C SER A 71 0.03 16.56 -14.70
N GLU A 72 -1.30 16.65 -14.71
CA GLU A 72 -2.13 17.34 -13.69
C GLU A 72 -1.98 16.77 -12.26
N GLN A 73 -1.30 15.63 -12.09
CA GLN A 73 -1.03 14.97 -10.80
C GLN A 73 0.47 14.70 -10.65
N SER A 74 1.09 15.26 -9.62
CA SER A 74 2.55 15.18 -9.41
C SER A 74 3.01 14.01 -8.53
N LEU A 75 2.12 13.08 -8.17
CA LEU A 75 2.44 11.87 -7.40
C LEU A 75 2.24 10.61 -8.25
N GLU A 76 3.29 9.80 -8.41
CA GLU A 76 3.19 8.45 -8.99
C GLU A 76 3.51 7.38 -7.94
N VAL A 77 2.89 6.22 -8.10
CA VAL A 77 3.15 5.01 -7.32
C VAL A 77 3.59 3.85 -8.21
N LEU A 78 4.46 2.99 -7.69
CA LEU A 78 4.91 1.80 -8.41
C LEU A 78 3.96 0.62 -8.16
N LEU A 79 3.41 0.06 -9.23
CA LEU A 79 2.62 -1.16 -9.21
C LEU A 79 3.33 -2.28 -9.98
N LEU A 80 3.26 -3.49 -9.43
CA LEU A 80 3.83 -4.71 -10.01
C LEU A 80 2.73 -5.67 -10.42
N ARG A 81 2.86 -6.27 -11.60
CA ARG A 81 1.94 -7.32 -12.07
C ARG A 81 2.47 -8.70 -11.70
N ARG A 82 1.81 -9.34 -10.74
CA ARG A 82 2.17 -10.69 -10.27
C ARG A 82 2.15 -11.69 -11.43
N VAL A 83 3.14 -12.58 -11.47
CA VAL A 83 3.14 -13.70 -12.43
C VAL A 83 1.90 -14.60 -12.24
N ARG A 84 1.44 -15.26 -13.31
CA ARG A 84 0.23 -16.09 -13.27
C ARG A 84 0.39 -17.37 -12.41
N SER A 85 1.62 -17.80 -12.16
CA SER A 85 1.96 -18.92 -11.28
C SER A 85 1.94 -18.55 -9.79
N ALA A 86 1.73 -17.28 -9.46
CA ALA A 86 1.69 -16.82 -8.08
C ALA A 86 0.58 -17.54 -7.30
N GLY A 87 0.93 -18.09 -6.12
CA GLY A 87 -0.02 -18.83 -5.29
C GLY A 87 -1.14 -17.98 -4.67
N PHE A 88 -1.11 -16.66 -4.86
CA PHE A 88 -2.10 -15.72 -4.34
C PHE A 88 -2.35 -14.62 -5.37
N VAL A 89 -3.62 -14.48 -5.78
CA VAL A 89 -4.16 -13.53 -6.77
C VAL A 89 -3.29 -13.36 -8.03
N PRO A 90 -3.16 -14.42 -8.86
CA PRO A 90 -2.33 -14.38 -10.05
C PRO A 90 -2.79 -13.34 -11.08
N GLY A 91 -1.85 -12.61 -11.67
CA GLY A 91 -2.11 -11.62 -12.72
C GLY A 91 -2.66 -10.27 -12.25
N ALA A 92 -2.96 -10.13 -10.95
CA ALA A 92 -3.33 -8.85 -10.35
C ALA A 92 -2.12 -7.93 -10.18
N TRP A 93 -2.41 -6.64 -10.18
CA TRP A 93 -1.45 -5.60 -9.86
C TRP A 93 -1.48 -5.29 -8.37
N VAL A 94 -0.31 -5.20 -7.78
CA VAL A 94 -0.09 -5.02 -6.34
C VAL A 94 1.08 -4.07 -6.10
N PHE A 95 1.20 -3.59 -4.88
CA PHE A 95 2.44 -3.00 -4.40
C PHE A 95 3.44 -4.11 -4.03
N PRO A 96 4.76 -3.83 -4.08
CA PRO A 96 5.78 -4.72 -3.54
C PRO A 96 5.51 -5.08 -2.07
N GLY A 97 5.80 -6.31 -1.69
CA GLY A 97 5.62 -6.76 -0.32
C GLY A 97 5.50 -8.27 -0.18
N GLY A 98 5.79 -8.71 1.04
CA GLY A 98 5.82 -10.13 1.36
C GLY A 98 5.69 -10.39 2.85
N ARG A 99 6.17 -11.56 3.26
CA ARG A 99 6.08 -11.99 4.65
C ARG A 99 7.15 -11.29 5.46
N VAL A 100 6.85 -11.02 6.72
CA VAL A 100 7.90 -10.72 7.70
C VAL A 100 8.58 -12.05 8.02
N ASP A 101 9.86 -12.15 7.70
CA ASP A 101 10.68 -13.31 7.96
C ASP A 101 11.40 -13.17 9.31
N THR A 102 11.79 -14.30 9.90
CA THR A 102 12.46 -14.29 11.23
C THR A 102 13.74 -13.46 11.22
N GLY A 103 14.42 -13.41 10.07
CA GLY A 103 15.63 -12.62 9.87
C GLY A 103 15.41 -11.10 9.98
N ASP A 104 14.20 -10.60 9.72
CA ASP A 104 13.90 -9.16 9.75
C ASP A 104 13.97 -8.57 11.16
N SER A 105 13.94 -9.42 12.18
CA SER A 105 14.11 -9.06 13.60
C SER A 105 15.55 -9.15 14.11
N ALA A 106 16.52 -9.45 13.21
CA ALA A 106 17.92 -9.58 13.60
C ALA A 106 18.45 -8.27 14.23
N PRO A 107 19.11 -8.32 15.40
CA PRO A 107 19.58 -7.11 16.08
C PRO A 107 20.43 -6.19 15.20
N GLY A 108 21.34 -6.76 14.39
CA GLY A 108 22.18 -5.96 13.48
C GLY A 108 21.41 -5.27 12.34
N LEU A 109 20.24 -5.78 11.95
CA LEU A 109 19.34 -5.07 11.04
C LEU A 109 18.59 -3.94 11.75
N LEU A 110 18.07 -4.22 12.95
CA LEU A 110 17.36 -3.23 13.74
C LEU A 110 18.25 -2.05 14.13
N GLU A 111 19.51 -2.32 14.47
CA GLU A 111 20.53 -1.29 14.71
C GLU A 111 20.77 -0.41 13.48
N ARG A 112 20.51 -0.92 12.27
CA ARG A 112 20.67 -0.18 11.01
C ARG A 112 19.44 0.59 10.56
N LEU A 113 18.37 0.64 11.37
CA LEU A 113 17.25 1.55 11.16
C LEU A 113 17.64 2.95 11.64
N GLY A 114 17.67 3.93 10.75
CA GLY A 114 18.01 5.33 11.09
C GLY A 114 19.40 5.73 10.62
N ARG A 115 20.11 6.54 11.40
CA ARG A 115 21.44 7.05 11.06
C ARG A 115 22.53 6.44 11.94
N SER A 116 23.72 6.25 11.37
CA SER A 116 24.91 5.75 12.08
C SER A 116 25.34 6.64 13.25
N ASP A 117 25.01 7.93 13.19
CA ASP A 117 25.33 8.94 14.21
C ASP A 117 24.28 9.02 15.34
N GLY A 118 23.24 8.19 15.29
CA GLY A 118 22.16 8.17 16.28
C GLY A 118 21.21 9.36 16.21
N SER A 119 21.32 10.23 15.20
CA SER A 119 20.32 11.28 14.98
C SER A 119 19.04 10.66 14.41
N GLU A 120 18.06 10.49 15.29
CA GLU A 120 16.72 10.03 14.95
C GLU A 120 16.10 10.98 13.91
N LYS A 121 16.07 10.58 12.64
CA LYS A 121 14.88 10.88 11.86
C LYS A 121 13.83 9.89 12.34
N ALA A 122 12.83 10.44 13.04
CA ALA A 122 11.76 9.70 13.67
C ALA A 122 11.32 8.52 12.80
N SER A 123 11.32 7.32 13.39
CA SER A 123 10.64 6.18 12.82
C SER A 123 9.20 6.60 12.47
N PRO A 124 8.60 6.11 11.38
CA PRO A 124 7.21 6.37 11.11
C PRO A 124 6.34 5.78 12.21
N ASN A 125 5.87 6.61 13.14
CA ASN A 125 5.00 6.20 14.22
C ASN A 125 5.47 4.89 14.92
N PRO A 126 6.63 4.89 15.62
CA PRO A 126 7.29 3.68 16.13
C PRO A 126 6.43 2.91 17.14
N SER A 127 5.46 3.58 17.76
CA SER A 127 4.51 2.99 18.70
C SER A 127 3.41 2.16 18.05
N SER A 128 3.24 2.22 16.72
CA SER A 128 2.07 1.66 16.03
C SER A 128 2.36 0.46 15.14
N HIS A 129 3.62 0.05 14.98
CA HIS A 129 3.97 -1.15 14.24
C HIS A 129 5.24 -1.84 14.77
N PRO A 130 5.39 -3.17 14.59
CA PRO A 130 6.64 -3.85 14.91
C PRO A 130 7.77 -3.40 13.96
N PRO A 131 9.01 -3.18 14.44
CA PRO A 131 10.10 -2.68 13.61
C PRO A 131 10.51 -3.66 12.50
N GLU A 132 10.40 -4.97 12.74
CA GLU A 132 10.66 -6.01 11.74
C GLU A 132 9.70 -5.92 10.53
N ALA A 133 8.51 -5.34 10.69
CA ALA A 133 7.62 -5.11 9.55
C ALA A 133 8.14 -4.00 8.63
N LEU A 134 8.79 -2.97 9.19
CA LEU A 134 9.45 -1.93 8.39
C LEU A 134 10.68 -2.49 7.67
N VAL A 135 11.48 -3.31 8.35
CA VAL A 135 12.62 -4.01 7.73
C VAL A 135 12.14 -4.90 6.58
N ALA A 136 11.08 -5.69 6.79
CA ALA A 136 10.48 -6.51 5.75
C ALA A 136 10.00 -5.66 4.56
N ALA A 137 9.32 -4.54 4.81
CA ALA A 137 8.88 -3.64 3.74
C ALA A 137 10.04 -3.14 2.87
N ILE A 138 11.14 -2.71 3.50
CA ILE A 138 12.33 -2.20 2.78
C ILE A 138 13.06 -3.34 2.05
N ARG A 139 13.19 -4.51 2.67
CA ARG A 139 13.77 -5.71 2.06
C ARG A 139 12.99 -6.11 0.81
N GLU A 140 11.67 -6.24 0.91
CA GLU A 140 10.79 -6.63 -0.19
C GLU A 140 10.81 -5.58 -1.33
N ALA A 141 10.86 -4.28 -1.01
CA ALA A 141 11.11 -3.24 -2.03
C ALA A 141 12.39 -3.53 -2.82
N PHE A 142 13.48 -3.85 -2.12
CA PHE A 142 14.74 -4.15 -2.78
C PHE A 142 14.70 -5.47 -3.56
N GLU A 143 14.14 -6.53 -2.98
CA GLU A 143 14.02 -7.85 -3.61
C GLU A 143 13.17 -7.81 -4.87
N GLU A 144 12.00 -7.15 -4.85
CA GLU A 144 11.06 -7.15 -5.97
C GLU A 144 11.31 -6.05 -7.00
N THR A 145 11.84 -4.89 -6.59
CA THR A 145 11.98 -3.71 -7.47
C THR A 145 13.41 -3.20 -7.62
N GLY A 146 14.34 -3.68 -6.80
CA GLY A 146 15.71 -3.20 -6.76
C GLY A 146 15.88 -1.80 -6.18
N ILE A 147 14.82 -1.21 -5.63
CA ILE A 147 14.86 0.08 -4.96
C ILE A 147 15.17 -0.16 -3.48
N LEU A 148 16.30 0.39 -3.01
CA LEU A 148 16.71 0.32 -1.62
C LEU A 148 16.47 1.66 -0.91
N LEU A 149 15.56 1.69 0.06
CA LEU A 149 15.30 2.85 0.91
C LEU A 149 16.34 2.94 2.04
N ALA A 150 17.56 3.31 1.66
CA ALA A 150 18.68 3.46 2.57
C ALA A 150 19.58 4.64 2.18
N ARG A 151 20.42 5.07 3.12
CA ARG A 151 21.41 6.13 2.95
C ARG A 151 22.74 5.76 3.61
N ASP A 152 23.83 6.37 3.15
CA ASP A 152 25.11 6.32 3.85
C ASP A 152 25.17 7.32 5.02
N ALA A 153 26.30 7.34 5.73
CA ALA A 153 26.53 8.26 6.85
C ALA A 153 26.53 9.75 6.44
N GLN A 154 26.76 10.04 5.16
CA GLN A 154 26.72 11.39 4.60
C GLN A 154 25.29 11.79 4.17
N GLY A 155 24.32 10.87 4.27
CA GLY A 155 22.94 11.08 3.87
C GLY A 155 22.69 10.90 2.36
N VAL A 156 23.70 10.42 1.62
CA VAL A 156 23.54 10.07 0.20
C VAL A 156 22.74 8.79 0.13
N ARG A 157 21.70 8.78 -0.72
CA ARG A 157 20.86 7.59 -0.88
C ARG A 157 21.61 6.45 -1.56
N ALA A 158 21.20 5.23 -1.24
CA ALA A 158 21.57 4.07 -2.03
C ALA A 158 21.05 4.24 -3.48
N PRO A 159 21.85 3.87 -4.49
CA PRO A 159 21.33 3.73 -5.85
C PRO A 159 20.34 2.55 -5.92
N SER A 160 19.41 2.58 -6.86
CA SER A 160 18.62 1.40 -7.19
C SER A 160 19.42 0.43 -8.08
N ALA A 161 18.98 -0.82 -8.17
CA ALA A 161 19.50 -1.79 -9.13
C ALA A 161 19.28 -1.38 -10.61
N GLY A 162 18.30 -0.51 -10.87
CA GLY A 162 18.10 0.09 -12.20
C GLY A 162 19.14 1.16 -12.53
N GLU A 163 19.75 1.77 -11.52
CA GLU A 163 20.71 2.87 -11.64
C GLU A 163 22.17 2.38 -11.58
N ASP A 164 22.44 1.29 -10.85
CA ASP A 164 23.78 0.79 -10.60
C ASP A 164 23.87 -0.75 -10.75
N SER A 165 24.75 -1.20 -11.66
CA SER A 165 24.96 -2.62 -11.94
C SER A 165 25.57 -3.42 -10.78
N GLN A 166 26.35 -2.78 -9.90
CA GLN A 166 26.88 -3.43 -8.70
C GLN A 166 25.76 -3.64 -7.69
N MET A 167 24.84 -2.68 -7.55
CA MET A 167 23.64 -2.84 -6.73
C MET A 167 22.76 -3.99 -7.25
N ASP A 168 22.60 -4.10 -8.59
CA ASP A 168 21.87 -5.23 -9.20
C ASP A 168 22.55 -6.59 -8.96
N ALA A 169 23.89 -6.64 -9.02
CA ALA A 169 24.64 -7.84 -8.72
C ALA A 169 24.49 -8.26 -7.25
N LEU A 170 24.49 -7.29 -6.32
CA LEU A 170 24.23 -7.54 -4.90
C LEU A 170 22.82 -8.07 -4.68
N ARG A 171 21.82 -7.47 -5.32
CA ARG A 171 20.44 -7.94 -5.29
C ARG A 171 20.30 -9.36 -5.83
N THR A 172 20.96 -9.68 -6.94
CA THR A 172 20.95 -11.04 -7.50
C THR A 172 21.45 -12.05 -6.48
N ARG A 173 22.55 -11.74 -5.78
CA ARG A 173 23.07 -12.60 -4.70
C ARG A 173 22.10 -12.74 -3.52
N LEU A 174 21.34 -11.70 -3.20
CA LEU A 174 20.27 -11.77 -2.19
C LEU A 174 19.16 -12.73 -2.65
N LEU A 175 18.66 -12.57 -3.87
CA LEU A 175 17.59 -13.40 -4.44
C LEU A 175 18.00 -14.88 -4.55
N ASP A 176 19.26 -15.15 -4.87
CA ASP A 176 19.82 -16.51 -4.93
C ASP A 176 20.13 -17.11 -3.54
N GLY A 177 19.93 -16.34 -2.46
CA GLY A 177 20.26 -16.74 -1.09
C GLY A 177 21.77 -16.82 -0.79
N ALA A 178 22.61 -16.25 -1.66
CA ALA A 178 24.06 -16.20 -1.53
C ALA A 178 24.55 -15.04 -0.64
N MET A 179 23.66 -14.11 -0.29
CA MET A 179 23.85 -13.06 0.72
C MET A 179 22.54 -12.81 1.44
N SER A 180 22.62 -12.45 2.71
CA SER A 180 21.50 -11.91 3.48
C SER A 180 21.31 -10.41 3.24
N PHE A 181 20.12 -9.91 3.52
CA PHE A 181 19.83 -8.48 3.42
C PHE A 181 20.76 -7.62 4.30
N GLY A 182 21.12 -8.11 5.49
CA GLY A 182 22.08 -7.43 6.37
C GLY A 182 23.48 -7.32 5.76
N GLU A 183 23.97 -8.36 5.10
CA GLU A 183 25.24 -8.32 4.40
C GLU A 183 25.22 -7.35 3.21
N ILE A 184 24.08 -7.15 2.54
CA ILE A 184 23.93 -6.11 1.51
C ILE A 184 24.11 -4.72 2.13
N LEU A 185 23.45 -4.45 3.25
CA LEU A 185 23.56 -3.16 3.96
C LEU A 185 24.99 -2.91 4.46
N GLU A 186 25.66 -3.93 4.96
CA GLU A 186 27.06 -3.88 5.40
C GLU A 186 28.04 -3.62 4.25
N HIS A 187 27.78 -4.18 3.08
CA HIS A 187 28.64 -4.01 1.91
C HIS A 187 28.64 -2.57 1.38
N GLY A 188 27.48 -1.91 1.41
CA GLY A 188 27.25 -0.60 0.80
C GLY A 188 27.24 0.60 1.76
N PRO A 189 27.97 0.54 2.88
CA PRO A 189 27.73 1.37 4.09
C PRO A 189 26.29 1.86 4.36
N TRP A 190 25.27 1.07 4.03
CA TRP A 190 23.89 1.53 4.02
C TRP A 190 23.21 1.39 5.38
N TRP A 191 22.38 2.39 5.68
CA TRP A 191 21.47 2.46 6.81
C TRP A 191 20.07 2.72 6.28
N MET A 192 19.11 1.91 6.70
CA MET A 192 17.72 2.04 6.27
C MET A 192 17.20 3.41 6.71
N ASP A 193 16.53 4.13 5.80
CA ASP A 193 16.09 5.51 6.05
C ASP A 193 14.61 5.54 6.46
N PRO A 194 14.28 5.47 7.77
CA PRO A 194 12.90 5.60 8.22
C PRO A 194 12.30 6.97 7.87
N GLY A 195 13.12 8.01 7.68
CA GLY A 195 12.63 9.32 7.28
C GLY A 195 12.08 9.37 5.85
N ALA A 196 12.38 8.37 5.03
CA ALA A 196 11.79 8.19 3.70
C ALA A 196 10.57 7.27 3.72
N VAL A 197 10.13 6.79 4.90
CA VAL A 197 9.05 5.82 5.02
C VAL A 197 7.99 6.29 6.01
N GLY A 198 6.71 6.04 5.69
CA GLY A 198 5.53 6.39 6.50
C GLY A 198 4.67 5.16 6.75
N TYR A 199 4.13 4.94 7.95
CA TYR A 199 3.18 3.86 8.21
C TYR A 199 1.76 4.35 7.91
N ILE A 200 1.08 3.75 6.93
CA ILE A 200 -0.14 4.35 6.37
C ILE A 200 -1.40 3.50 6.50
N ALA A 201 -1.29 2.17 6.63
CA ALA A 201 -2.46 1.32 6.81
C ALA A 201 -2.11 -0.03 7.46
N HIS A 202 -3.13 -0.67 8.04
CA HIS A 202 -3.02 -1.98 8.66
C HIS A 202 -4.19 -2.86 8.24
N TRP A 203 -3.92 -3.89 7.44
CA TRP A 203 -4.96 -4.77 6.91
C TRP A 203 -4.79 -6.20 7.37
N ILE A 204 -5.85 -6.78 7.94
CA ILE A 204 -5.92 -8.22 8.23
C ILE A 204 -6.86 -8.89 7.24
N THR A 205 -6.38 -9.92 6.56
CA THR A 205 -7.21 -10.68 5.60
C THR A 205 -8.48 -11.23 6.29
N PRO A 206 -9.67 -11.17 5.61
CA PRO A 206 -10.93 -11.67 6.16
C PRO A 206 -10.84 -13.09 6.72
N LYS A 207 -11.64 -13.37 7.76
CA LYS A 207 -11.65 -14.67 8.45
C LYS A 207 -12.05 -15.86 7.57
N ALA A 208 -12.82 -15.62 6.50
CA ALA A 208 -13.27 -16.65 5.57
C ALA A 208 -12.15 -17.11 4.60
N GLU A 209 -11.07 -16.34 4.47
CA GLU A 209 -9.94 -16.70 3.60
C GLU A 209 -9.08 -17.78 4.25
N PRO A 210 -8.66 -18.82 3.51
CA PRO A 210 -7.82 -19.89 4.05
C PRO A 210 -6.36 -19.43 4.25
N ARG A 211 -5.91 -18.45 3.46
CA ARG A 211 -4.58 -17.84 3.56
C ARG A 211 -4.77 -16.43 4.05
N ARG A 212 -4.33 -16.17 5.27
CA ARG A 212 -4.54 -14.88 5.94
C ARG A 212 -3.21 -14.24 6.26
N TYR A 213 -3.17 -12.93 6.06
CA TYR A 213 -2.04 -12.07 6.36
C TYR A 213 -2.49 -10.95 7.30
N ASP A 214 -1.56 -10.53 8.14
CA ASP A 214 -1.66 -9.40 9.04
C ASP A 214 -0.64 -8.34 8.56
N THR A 215 -1.06 -7.56 7.56
CA THR A 215 -0.18 -6.79 6.69
C THR A 215 -0.10 -5.33 7.12
N ARG A 216 1.13 -4.84 7.36
CA ARG A 216 1.43 -3.42 7.57
C ARG A 216 1.79 -2.77 6.22
N PHE A 217 1.18 -1.64 5.92
CA PHE A 217 1.41 -0.90 4.68
C PHE A 217 2.23 0.35 5.00
N PHE A 218 3.31 0.52 4.25
CA PHE A 218 4.23 1.64 4.39
C PHE A 218 4.28 2.43 3.09
N ALA A 219 4.35 3.75 3.15
CA ALA A 219 4.62 4.60 2.00
C ALA A 219 6.13 4.91 1.96
N GLY A 220 6.82 4.64 0.85
CA GLY A 220 8.25 4.88 0.68
C GLY A 220 8.50 5.95 -0.38
N ALA A 221 9.07 7.10 0.01
CA ALA A 221 9.37 8.19 -0.90
C ALA A 221 10.73 8.00 -1.60
N VAL A 222 10.75 8.09 -2.92
CA VAL A 222 11.95 8.05 -3.75
C VAL A 222 12.02 9.25 -4.69
N PRO A 223 13.24 9.65 -5.15
CA PRO A 223 13.37 10.76 -6.07
C PRO A 223 12.66 10.54 -7.41
N GLU A 224 12.32 11.63 -8.08
CA GLU A 224 11.92 11.60 -9.49
C GLU A 224 13.00 10.91 -10.34
N GLY A 225 12.58 10.12 -11.33
CA GLY A 225 13.48 9.38 -12.21
C GLY A 225 14.11 8.13 -11.59
N THR A 226 13.80 7.77 -10.34
CA THR A 226 14.21 6.48 -9.75
C THR A 226 13.81 5.34 -10.68
N SER A 227 14.80 4.54 -11.08
CA SER A 227 14.60 3.42 -12.01
C SER A 227 14.43 2.11 -11.25
N GLU A 228 13.33 1.41 -11.47
CA GLU A 228 13.10 0.06 -10.92
C GLU A 228 13.64 -1.04 -11.85
N ARG A 229 13.82 -2.23 -11.29
CA ARG A 229 14.06 -3.47 -12.02
C ARG A 229 13.23 -4.57 -11.37
N ILE A 230 12.35 -5.22 -12.12
CA ILE A 230 11.48 -6.26 -11.55
C ILE A 230 12.22 -7.58 -11.35
N HIS A 231 11.87 -8.31 -10.30
CA HIS A 231 12.24 -9.72 -10.17
C HIS A 231 11.31 -10.57 -11.05
N GLU A 232 11.82 -11.04 -12.19
CA GLU A 232 11.00 -11.70 -13.23
C GLU A 232 10.31 -13.00 -12.77
N ALA A 233 10.83 -13.65 -11.72
CA ALA A 233 10.20 -14.82 -11.14
C ALA A 233 8.89 -14.50 -10.39
N GLU A 234 8.71 -13.24 -9.95
CA GLU A 234 7.61 -12.80 -9.11
C GLU A 234 6.66 -11.83 -9.81
N ALA A 235 7.22 -10.94 -10.61
CA ALA A 235 6.49 -9.94 -11.38
C ALA A 235 6.82 -10.02 -12.86
N SER A 236 5.81 -9.86 -13.70
CA SER A 236 5.96 -9.85 -15.16
C SER A 236 6.12 -8.45 -15.74
N HIS A 237 5.62 -7.43 -15.05
CA HIS A 237 5.61 -6.04 -15.49
C HIS A 237 5.64 -5.12 -14.26
N SER A 238 6.21 -3.93 -14.42
CA SER A 238 6.06 -2.79 -13.51
C SER A 238 5.42 -1.61 -14.24
N VAL A 239 4.79 -0.71 -13.49
CA VAL A 239 4.34 0.58 -14.00
C VAL A 239 4.33 1.63 -12.89
N TRP A 240 4.80 2.83 -13.21
CA TRP A 240 4.56 4.03 -12.41
C TRP A 240 3.31 4.72 -12.93
N LEU A 241 2.32 4.95 -12.07
CA LEU A 241 1.07 5.65 -12.41
C LEU A 241 0.66 6.56 -11.26
N SER A 242 -0.08 7.62 -11.56
CA SER A 242 -0.78 8.34 -10.52
C SER A 242 -1.88 7.46 -9.88
N PRO A 243 -2.26 7.70 -8.61
CA PRO A 243 -3.35 6.95 -7.99
C PRO A 243 -4.66 7.01 -8.77
N VAL A 244 -4.98 8.17 -9.36
CA VAL A 244 -6.21 8.36 -10.14
C VAL A 244 -6.18 7.57 -11.44
N GLU A 245 -5.07 7.57 -12.17
CA GLU A 245 -4.94 6.80 -13.40
C GLU A 245 -4.97 5.29 -13.14
N ALA A 246 -4.32 4.82 -12.07
CA ALA A 246 -4.37 3.42 -11.67
C ALA A 246 -5.81 2.96 -11.35
N LEU A 247 -6.58 3.77 -10.61
CA LEU A 247 -7.99 3.50 -10.30
C LEU A 247 -8.87 3.53 -11.55
N LYS A 248 -8.63 4.47 -12.46
CA LYS A 248 -9.35 4.53 -13.74
C LYS A 248 -9.13 3.25 -14.56
N ARG A 249 -7.87 2.86 -14.80
CA ARG A 249 -7.55 1.63 -15.54
C ARG A 249 -8.06 0.36 -14.86
N HIS A 250 -8.17 0.36 -13.53
CA HIS A 250 -8.82 -0.72 -12.80
C HIS A 250 -10.32 -0.79 -13.10
N SER A 251 -11.02 0.34 -13.06
CA SER A 251 -12.45 0.40 -13.38
C SER A 251 -12.76 -0.02 -14.83
N GLU A 252 -11.80 0.20 -15.74
CA GLU A 252 -11.86 -0.21 -17.15
C GLU A 252 -11.45 -1.69 -17.34
N GLY A 253 -10.98 -2.37 -16.29
CA GLY A 253 -10.60 -3.79 -16.29
C GLY A 253 -9.18 -4.07 -16.81
N GLU A 254 -8.39 -3.04 -17.12
CA GLU A 254 -7.02 -3.16 -17.64
C GLU A 254 -6.00 -3.46 -16.53
N LEU A 255 -6.26 -2.94 -15.34
CA LEU A 255 -5.38 -3.02 -14.16
C LEU A 255 -6.13 -3.70 -13.00
N PRO A 256 -6.44 -5.02 -13.09
CA PRO A 256 -7.14 -5.71 -12.02
C PRO A 256 -6.30 -5.69 -10.74
N MET A 257 -6.86 -5.17 -9.66
CA MET A 257 -6.19 -4.98 -8.37
C MET A 257 -6.98 -5.65 -7.25
N ILE A 258 -6.29 -5.95 -6.15
CA ILE A 258 -6.94 -6.43 -4.92
C ILE A 258 -7.50 -5.25 -4.12
N PHE A 259 -8.52 -5.53 -3.31
CA PHE A 259 -9.23 -4.52 -2.53
C PHE A 259 -8.34 -3.62 -1.66
N PRO A 260 -7.35 -4.13 -0.89
CA PRO A 260 -6.44 -3.26 -0.15
C PRO A 260 -5.64 -2.30 -1.04
N THR A 261 -5.23 -2.74 -2.23
CA THR A 261 -4.53 -1.88 -3.21
C THR A 261 -5.46 -0.75 -3.68
N ILE A 262 -6.70 -1.08 -4.05
CA ILE A 262 -7.71 -0.09 -4.49
C ILE A 262 -7.95 0.94 -3.38
N LYS A 263 -8.21 0.50 -2.15
CA LYS A 263 -8.46 1.40 -1.01
C LYS A 263 -7.26 2.26 -0.65
N THR A 264 -6.05 1.73 -0.78
CA THR A 264 -4.83 2.51 -0.59
C THR A 264 -4.70 3.60 -1.67
N LEU A 265 -4.95 3.28 -2.94
CA LEU A 265 -4.93 4.28 -4.00
C LEU A 265 -6.01 5.35 -3.83
N GLU A 266 -7.23 4.97 -3.41
CA GLU A 266 -8.29 5.91 -3.08
C GLU A 266 -7.86 6.90 -1.98
N ALA A 267 -7.22 6.39 -0.92
CA ALA A 267 -6.70 7.21 0.17
C ALA A 267 -5.54 8.13 -0.25
N LEU A 268 -4.81 7.79 -1.31
CA LEU A 268 -3.70 8.60 -1.84
C LEU A 268 -4.15 9.70 -2.81
N ARG A 269 -5.39 9.67 -3.31
CA ARG A 269 -5.93 10.68 -4.25
C ARG A 269 -5.80 12.14 -3.81
N PRO A 270 -5.91 12.49 -2.51
CA PRO A 270 -5.80 13.88 -2.08
C PRO A 270 -4.37 14.45 -2.08
N PHE A 271 -3.35 13.65 -2.36
CA PHE A 271 -1.94 14.05 -2.27
C PHE A 271 -1.29 14.17 -3.63
N ASP A 272 -0.46 15.21 -3.77
CA ASP A 272 0.26 15.54 -4.99
C ASP A 272 1.78 15.35 -4.85
N HIS A 273 2.27 15.04 -3.65
CA HIS A 273 3.69 14.84 -3.40
C HIS A 273 3.93 13.78 -2.30
N PRO A 274 4.97 12.92 -2.42
CA PRO A 274 5.29 11.91 -1.39
C PRO A 274 5.42 12.49 0.01
N ASP A 275 6.06 13.65 0.16
CA ASP A 275 6.25 14.30 1.47
C ASP A 275 4.93 14.64 2.15
N GLN A 276 3.88 15.00 1.40
CA GLN A 276 2.56 15.28 1.99
C GLN A 276 1.95 14.01 2.58
N VAL A 277 2.11 12.87 1.91
CA VAL A 277 1.66 11.56 2.41
C VAL A 277 2.42 11.23 3.70
N LEU A 278 3.75 11.37 3.69
CA LEU A 278 4.60 11.08 4.86
C LEU A 278 4.29 12.00 6.05
N GLU A 279 4.10 13.30 5.80
CA GLU A 279 3.77 14.27 6.84
C GLU A 279 2.37 14.02 7.41
N HIS A 280 1.38 13.76 6.55
CA HIS A 280 0.01 13.47 6.99
C HIS A 280 -0.04 12.27 7.94
N HIS A 281 0.72 11.20 7.66
CA HIS A 281 0.68 9.97 8.43
C HIS A 281 1.68 9.90 9.59
N ARG A 282 2.51 10.94 9.78
CA ARG A 282 3.58 10.93 10.80
C ARG A 282 3.06 10.66 12.21
N ASP A 283 1.96 11.31 12.56
CA ASP A 283 1.39 11.32 13.92
C ASP A 283 -0.01 10.68 13.99
N LEU A 284 -0.50 10.09 12.89
CA LEU A 284 -1.80 9.44 12.86
C LEU A 284 -1.72 8.06 13.51
N GLU A 285 -2.66 7.77 14.41
CA GLU A 285 -2.93 6.41 14.84
C GLU A 285 -3.54 5.63 13.67
N ILE A 286 -2.90 4.53 13.28
CA ILE A 286 -3.35 3.70 12.16
C ILE A 286 -4.19 2.54 12.71
N PRO A 287 -5.53 2.55 12.53
CA PRO A 287 -6.37 1.49 13.04
C PRO A 287 -6.18 0.20 12.23
N THR A 288 -6.39 -0.93 12.90
CA THR A 288 -6.44 -2.23 12.25
C THR A 288 -7.75 -2.41 11.47
N ILE A 289 -7.63 -2.66 10.17
CA ILE A 289 -8.75 -2.92 9.28
C ILE A 289 -8.91 -4.42 9.07
N LEU A 290 -9.99 -4.99 9.60
CA LEU A 290 -10.40 -6.39 9.38
C LEU A 290 -11.72 -6.42 8.61
N PRO A 291 -11.70 -6.43 7.26
CA PRO A 291 -12.93 -6.48 6.48
C PRO A 291 -13.61 -7.84 6.60
N ARG A 292 -14.92 -7.84 6.33
CA ARG A 292 -15.75 -9.05 6.28
C ARG A 292 -16.16 -9.33 4.84
N LEU A 293 -16.04 -10.59 4.42
CA LEU A 293 -16.68 -11.04 3.19
C LEU A 293 -18.17 -11.25 3.47
N VAL A 294 -19.02 -10.71 2.61
CA VAL A 294 -20.48 -10.81 2.74
C VAL A 294 -21.04 -11.41 1.46
N ARG A 295 -21.90 -12.43 1.58
CA ARG A 295 -22.59 -13.01 0.43
C ARG A 295 -23.68 -12.04 -0.04
N THR A 296 -23.69 -11.73 -1.32
CA THR A 296 -24.73 -10.92 -1.96
C THR A 296 -25.59 -11.81 -2.87
N PRO A 297 -26.71 -11.32 -3.43
CA PRO A 297 -27.50 -12.08 -4.40
C PRO A 297 -26.71 -12.46 -5.67
N THR A 298 -25.74 -11.63 -6.05
CA THR A 298 -24.99 -11.72 -7.31
C THR A 298 -23.53 -12.17 -7.14
N GLY A 299 -23.04 -12.29 -5.91
CA GLY A 299 -21.62 -12.57 -5.66
C GLY A 299 -21.22 -12.59 -4.20
N VAL A 300 -19.97 -12.18 -3.96
CA VAL A 300 -19.42 -11.91 -2.64
C VAL A 300 -18.83 -10.50 -2.64
N GLY A 301 -19.34 -9.66 -1.75
CA GLY A 301 -18.83 -8.32 -1.50
C GLY A 301 -17.88 -8.27 -0.30
N ILE A 302 -17.24 -7.13 -0.14
CA ILE A 302 -16.40 -6.79 1.01
C ILE A 302 -17.11 -5.70 1.81
N ARG A 303 -17.22 -5.90 3.12
CA ARG A 303 -17.77 -4.93 4.09
C ARG A 303 -16.68 -4.44 5.03
N MET A 304 -16.60 -3.13 5.21
CA MET A 304 -15.63 -2.51 6.11
C MET A 304 -16.07 -2.67 7.59
N PRO A 305 -15.14 -2.57 8.57
CA PRO A 305 -15.48 -2.72 9.99
C PRO A 305 -16.58 -1.77 10.48
N ASP A 306 -16.60 -0.55 9.96
CA ASP A 306 -17.49 0.54 10.41
C ASP A 306 -18.84 0.58 9.68
N GLU A 307 -19.05 -0.30 8.70
CA GLU A 307 -20.33 -0.43 8.00
C GLU A 307 -21.29 -1.31 8.82
N GLU A 308 -22.33 -0.70 9.41
CA GLU A 308 -23.33 -1.38 10.24
C GLU A 308 -24.02 -2.54 9.52
N GLU A 309 -24.51 -3.52 10.30
CA GLU A 309 -25.39 -4.59 9.80
C GLU A 309 -26.79 -4.04 9.53
N GLY A 310 -26.98 -3.47 8.34
CA GLY A 310 -28.30 -3.27 7.76
C GLY A 310 -29.01 -4.59 7.46
#